data_AF-A0A2C9LYM1-F1
#
_entry.id   AF-A0A2C9LYM1-F1
#
_cell.length_a   1.000
_cell.length_b   1.000
_cell.length_c   1.000
_cell.angle_alpha   90.00
_cell.angle_beta   90.00
_cell.angle_gamma   90.00
#
_symmetry.space_group_name_H-M   'P 1'
#
loop_
_entity.id
_entity.type
_entity.pdbx_description
1 polymer ?
#
loop_
_entity_poly.entity_id
_entity_poly.type
_entity_poly.pdbx_seq_one_letter_code
_entity_poly.pdbx_strand_id
1 'polypeptide(L)'
;MVLVMELILPVILLSLVTVMRLGSLPSKNQECHYQKWSMPSAGVVPFLQSYVCNIDNYCFNDVDSLKSVEVSAKSFSALTQDVLPLISSDDTLQILTVSNKSSGLLNLFKNVIEDKQLLFDIGELHF
;
A
#
# COMPACT_ATOMS: atom_id res chain seq x y z
N MET A 1 -57.97 -19.82 -1.04
CA MET A 1 -56.87 -19.77 -0.04
C MET A 1 -55.49 -19.94 -0.68
N VAL A 2 -55.25 -20.96 -1.51
CA VAL A 2 -53.95 -21.21 -2.15
C VAL A 2 -53.44 -20.02 -2.99
N LEU A 3 -54.32 -19.37 -3.77
CA LEU A 3 -53.99 -18.19 -4.58
C LEU A 3 -53.44 -17.01 -3.75
N VAL A 4 -53.93 -16.85 -2.52
CA VAL A 4 -53.52 -15.77 -1.62
C VAL A 4 -52.14 -16.06 -1.05
N MET A 5 -51.86 -17.32 -0.71
CA MET A 5 -50.53 -17.72 -0.20
C MET A 5 -49.45 -17.64 -1.29
N GLU A 6 -49.79 -18.02 -2.52
CA GLU A 6 -48.89 -17.90 -3.68
C GLU A 6 -48.56 -16.45 -4.02
N LEU A 7 -49.47 -15.51 -3.71
CA LEU A 7 -49.27 -14.07 -3.86
C LEU A 7 -48.55 -13.42 -2.67
N ILE A 8 -48.81 -13.88 -1.44
CA ILE A 8 -48.19 -13.34 -0.23
C ILE A 8 -46.70 -13.67 -0.18
N LEU A 9 -46.30 -14.87 -0.60
CA LEU A 9 -44.91 -15.31 -0.58
C LEU A 9 -43.95 -14.37 -1.35
N PRO A 10 -44.18 -14.02 -2.63
CA PRO A 10 -43.29 -13.11 -3.37
C PRO A 10 -43.29 -11.70 -2.75
N VAL A 11 -44.42 -11.24 -2.21
CA VAL A 11 -44.50 -9.93 -1.54
C VAL A 11 -43.63 -9.89 -0.28
N ILE A 12 -43.69 -10.94 0.54
CA ILE A 12 -42.85 -11.04 1.76
C ILE A 12 -41.37 -11.07 1.38
N LEU A 13 -40.99 -11.89 0.39
CA LEU A 13 -39.59 -12.00 -0.05
C LEU A 13 -39.05 -10.67 -0.59
N LEU A 14 -39.83 -9.96 -1.41
CA LEU A 14 -39.44 -8.64 -1.93
C LEU A 14 -39.35 -7.58 -0.83
N SER A 15 -40.28 -7.61 0.14
CA SER A 15 -40.25 -6.67 1.27
C SER A 15 -39.00 -6.85 2.13
N LEU A 16 -38.61 -8.10 2.44
CA LEU A 16 -37.43 -8.41 3.23
C LEU A 16 -36.15 -7.93 2.54
N VAL A 17 -36.00 -8.23 1.24
CA VAL A 17 -34.82 -7.80 0.47
C VAL A 17 -34.74 -6.27 0.39
N THR A 18 -35.88 -5.59 0.22
CA THR A 18 -35.94 -4.12 0.17
C THR A 18 -35.48 -3.50 1.50
N VAL A 19 -35.94 -4.03 2.64
CA VAL A 19 -35.52 -3.58 3.98
C VAL A 19 -34.01 -3.76 4.18
N MET A 20 -33.45 -4.91 3.78
CA MET A 20 -32.01 -5.14 3.87
C MET A 20 -31.21 -4.16 2.99
N ARG A 21 -31.74 -3.82 1.80
CA ARG A 21 -31.11 -2.86 0.88
C ARG A 21 -31.17 -1.42 1.38
N LEU A 22 -32.21 -1.06 2.14
CA LEU A 22 -32.32 0.22 2.84
C LEU A 22 -31.30 0.35 3.98
N GLY A 23 -30.92 -0.75 4.62
CA GLY A 23 -29.86 -0.76 5.64
C GLY A 23 -28.44 -0.70 5.05
N SER A 24 -28.24 -1.26 3.86
CA SER A 24 -26.97 -1.18 3.12
C SER A 24 -26.96 0.04 2.21
N LEU A 25 -26.84 1.25 2.76
CA LEU A 25 -26.62 2.44 1.94
C LEU A 25 -25.40 2.19 1.04
N PRO A 26 -25.49 2.49 -0.27
CA PRO A 26 -24.34 2.40 -1.15
C PRO A 26 -23.30 3.40 -0.63
N SER A 27 -22.29 2.88 0.07
CA SER A 27 -21.12 3.66 0.43
C SER A 27 -20.52 4.15 -0.88
N LYS A 28 -20.56 5.48 -1.09
CA LYS A 28 -19.92 6.10 -2.25
C LYS A 28 -18.42 6.07 -1.99
N ASN A 29 -17.83 4.93 -2.30
CA ASN A 29 -16.39 4.77 -2.25
C ASN A 29 -15.83 5.69 -3.33
N GLN A 30 -15.01 6.67 -2.93
CA GLN A 30 -14.20 7.42 -3.89
C GLN A 30 -13.27 6.43 -4.62
N GLU A 31 -12.85 6.78 -5.82
CA GLU A 31 -11.92 5.95 -6.58
C GLU A 31 -10.63 5.77 -5.79
N CYS A 32 -10.37 4.52 -5.40
CA CYS A 32 -9.30 4.16 -4.49
C CYS A 32 -8.18 3.49 -5.27
N HIS A 33 -7.01 4.09 -5.27
CA HIS A 33 -5.83 3.58 -5.95
C HIS A 33 -4.86 3.04 -4.90
N TYR A 34 -4.51 1.76 -5.02
CA TYR A 34 -3.49 1.14 -4.19
C TYR A 34 -2.16 1.07 -4.94
N GLN A 35 -1.06 1.16 -4.19
CA GLN A 35 0.27 0.96 -4.75
C GLN A 35 0.52 -0.49 -5.15
N LYS A 36 1.37 -0.67 -6.16
CA LYS A 36 1.73 -2.00 -6.67
C LYS A 36 2.57 -2.75 -5.64
N TRP A 37 2.21 -4.02 -5.43
CA TRP A 37 2.99 -4.94 -4.63
C TRP A 37 4.05 -5.63 -5.49
N SER A 38 5.32 -5.58 -5.08
CA SER A 38 6.39 -6.36 -5.70
C SER A 38 6.46 -7.75 -5.07
N MET A 39 6.55 -8.78 -5.90
CA MET A 39 6.71 -10.16 -5.42
C MET A 39 8.20 -10.44 -5.13
N PRO A 40 8.53 -11.37 -4.21
CA PRO A 40 9.92 -11.73 -3.91
C PRO A 40 10.67 -12.31 -5.11
N SER A 41 9.95 -12.81 -6.12
CA SER A 41 10.48 -13.26 -7.41
C SER A 41 11.06 -12.13 -8.27
N ALA A 42 10.63 -10.89 -8.07
CA ALA A 42 11.20 -9.71 -8.74
C ALA A 42 12.52 -9.24 -8.08
N GLY A 43 12.93 -9.89 -6.98
CA GLY A 43 14.10 -9.54 -6.18
C GLY A 43 13.73 -9.15 -4.74
N VAL A 44 14.61 -9.47 -3.79
CA VAL A 44 14.40 -9.20 -2.35
C VAL A 44 14.39 -7.71 -2.01
N VAL A 45 15.20 -6.89 -2.69
CA VAL A 45 15.24 -5.44 -2.49
C VAL A 45 13.90 -4.79 -2.85
N PRO A 46 13.37 -4.91 -4.09
CA PRO A 46 12.10 -4.28 -4.43
C PRO A 46 10.94 -4.87 -3.64
N PHE A 47 10.98 -6.16 -3.27
CA PHE A 47 10.00 -6.79 -2.37
C PHE A 47 9.95 -6.12 -1.00
N LEU A 48 11.10 -6.04 -0.32
CA LEU A 48 11.17 -5.47 1.02
C LEU A 48 10.83 -3.97 1.02
N GLN A 49 11.25 -3.26 -0.04
CA GLN A 49 10.89 -1.88 -0.22
C GLN A 49 9.37 -1.68 -0.32
N SER A 50 8.67 -2.50 -1.12
CA SER A 50 7.22 -2.40 -1.26
C SER A 50 6.49 -2.84 0.03
N TYR A 51 7.02 -3.83 0.74
CA TYR A 51 6.51 -4.24 2.05
C TYR A 51 6.58 -3.11 3.09
N VAL A 52 7.75 -2.47 3.22
CA VAL A 52 7.95 -1.34 4.16
C VAL A 52 7.16 -0.11 3.70
N CYS A 53 7.06 0.15 2.40
CA CYS A 53 6.29 1.28 1.87
C CYS A 53 4.76 1.06 1.88
N ASN A 54 4.27 -0.18 1.96
CA ASN A 54 2.85 -0.53 1.84
C ASN A 54 2.35 -1.43 2.99
N ILE A 55 2.72 -1.13 4.24
CA ILE A 55 2.33 -1.99 5.37
C ILE A 55 0.85 -1.80 5.75
N ASP A 56 0.35 -0.56 5.70
CA ASP A 56 -1.03 -0.21 6.10
C ASP A 56 -2.05 -0.25 4.95
N ASN A 57 -1.64 -0.63 3.73
CA ASN A 57 -2.50 -0.62 2.53
C ASN A 57 -3.26 0.70 2.35
N TYR A 58 -2.56 1.83 2.40
CA TYR A 58 -3.18 3.14 2.23
C TYR A 58 -3.87 3.29 0.85
N CYS A 59 -5.04 3.92 0.88
CA CYS A 59 -5.87 4.18 -0.28
C CYS A 59 -5.67 5.62 -0.79
N PHE A 60 -5.19 5.78 -2.04
CA PHE A 60 -5.05 7.10 -2.67
C PHE A 60 -6.32 7.45 -3.45
N ASN A 61 -6.93 8.59 -3.14
CA ASN A 61 -8.13 9.07 -3.84
C ASN A 61 -7.85 9.62 -5.26
N ASP A 62 -6.57 9.79 -5.61
CA ASP A 62 -6.14 10.35 -6.89
C ASP A 62 -4.81 9.73 -7.36
N VAL A 63 -4.66 9.62 -8.67
CA VAL A 63 -3.50 9.00 -9.32
C VAL A 63 -2.21 9.81 -9.17
N ASP A 64 -2.27 11.12 -8.96
CA ASP A 64 -1.08 11.97 -8.82
C ASP A 64 -0.42 11.77 -7.45
N SER A 65 -1.23 11.54 -6.42
CA SER A 65 -0.73 11.15 -5.09
C SER A 65 -0.08 9.77 -5.12
N LEU A 66 -0.59 8.84 -5.93
CA LEU A 66 0.01 7.52 -6.13
C LEU A 66 1.36 7.62 -6.89
N LYS A 67 1.43 8.49 -7.91
CA LYS A 67 2.66 8.67 -8.71
C LYS A 67 3.83 9.16 -7.88
N SER A 68 3.62 10.05 -6.91
CA SER A 68 4.72 10.58 -6.08
C SER A 68 5.42 9.47 -5.26
N VAL A 69 4.64 8.56 -4.70
CA VAL A 69 5.14 7.38 -3.99
C VAL A 69 5.82 6.41 -4.94
N GLU A 70 5.27 6.19 -6.14
CA GLU A 70 5.90 5.34 -7.15
C GLU A 70 7.25 5.91 -7.65
N VAL A 71 7.37 7.22 -7.79
CA VAL A 71 8.63 7.88 -8.18
C VAL A 71 9.71 7.67 -7.13
N SER A 72 9.38 7.81 -5.84
CA SER A 72 10.31 7.52 -4.75
C SER A 72 10.73 6.04 -4.76
N ALA A 73 9.78 5.13 -5.00
CA ALA A 73 10.07 3.72 -5.06
C ALA A 73 11.02 3.34 -6.22
N LYS A 74 10.76 3.90 -7.41
CA LYS A 74 11.60 3.72 -8.62
C LYS A 74 13.02 4.26 -8.43
N SER A 75 13.17 5.42 -7.79
CA SER A 75 14.48 6.04 -7.55
C SER A 75 15.39 5.16 -6.69
N PHE A 76 14.87 4.60 -5.60
CA PHE A 76 15.65 3.68 -4.76
C PHE A 76 15.97 2.36 -5.47
N SER A 77 15.03 1.81 -6.26
CA SER A 77 15.28 0.63 -7.08
C SER A 77 16.40 0.87 -8.10
N ALA A 78 16.42 2.04 -8.75
CA ALA A 78 17.46 2.43 -9.69
C ALA A 78 18.83 2.61 -8.99
N LEU A 79 18.87 3.33 -7.86
CA LEU A 79 20.07 3.46 -7.03
C LEU A 79 20.61 2.09 -6.61
N THR A 80 19.72 1.18 -6.23
CA THR A 80 20.15 -0.16 -5.83
C THR A 80 20.71 -0.93 -7.02
N GLN A 81 20.18 -0.81 -8.23
CA GLN A 81 20.76 -1.46 -9.41
C GLN A 81 22.21 -1.02 -9.68
N ASP A 82 22.50 0.27 -9.48
CA ASP A 82 23.85 0.81 -9.69
C ASP A 82 24.82 0.43 -8.56
N VAL A 83 24.32 0.38 -7.32
CA VAL A 83 25.16 0.15 -6.13
C VAL A 83 25.30 -1.34 -5.80
N LEU A 84 24.30 -2.19 -6.08
CA LEU A 84 24.29 -3.63 -5.79
C LEU A 84 25.53 -4.41 -6.28
N PRO A 85 26.05 -4.22 -7.51
CA PRO A 85 27.27 -4.91 -7.96
C PRO A 85 28.51 -4.49 -7.17
N LEU A 86 28.54 -3.26 -6.64
CA LEU A 86 29.62 -2.78 -5.78
C LEU A 86 29.53 -3.36 -4.36
N ILE A 87 28.35 -3.71 -3.86
CA ILE A 87 28.17 -4.32 -2.51
C ILE A 87 28.22 -5.85 -2.54
N SER A 88 28.00 -6.46 -3.69
CA SER A 88 28.05 -7.92 -3.87
C SER A 88 29.47 -8.47 -4.01
N SER A 89 30.49 -7.60 -4.04
CA SER A 89 31.90 -7.99 -4.07
C SER A 89 32.43 -8.22 -2.65
N ASP A 90 33.26 -9.25 -2.46
CA ASP A 90 33.78 -9.64 -1.13
C ASP A 90 34.65 -8.53 -0.50
N ASP A 91 35.45 -7.85 -1.33
CA ASP A 91 36.36 -6.76 -0.92
C ASP A 91 35.63 -5.53 -0.34
N THR A 92 34.43 -5.23 -0.84
CA THR A 92 33.64 -4.08 -0.39
C THR A 92 32.80 -4.38 0.84
N LEU A 93 32.36 -5.64 1.05
CA LEU A 93 31.73 -6.05 2.31
C LEU A 93 32.70 -5.94 3.50
N GLN A 94 33.97 -6.25 3.31
CA GLN A 94 34.98 -6.11 4.36
C GLN A 94 35.26 -4.64 4.71
N ILE A 95 35.20 -3.73 3.73
CA ILE A 95 35.35 -2.29 3.98
C ILE A 95 34.09 -1.70 4.63
N LEU A 96 32.89 -2.18 4.27
CA LEU A 96 31.62 -1.72 4.85
C LEU A 96 31.44 -2.17 6.31
N THR A 97 31.99 -3.32 6.70
CA THR A 97 31.98 -3.80 8.09
C THR A 97 32.97 -3.06 8.99
N VAL A 98 34.08 -2.58 8.43
CA VAL A 98 35.06 -1.73 9.15
C VAL A 98 34.67 -0.25 9.13
N SER A 99 33.88 0.20 8.13
CA SER A 99 33.50 1.60 7.95
C SER A 99 32.13 1.91 8.59
N ASN A 100 32.16 2.42 9.83
CA ASN A 100 31.03 2.99 10.60
C ASN A 100 30.40 4.25 9.94
N LYS A 101 30.67 4.51 8.66
CA LYS A 101 30.13 5.61 7.85
C LYS A 101 28.70 5.34 7.35
N SER A 102 28.15 4.17 7.67
CA SER A 102 26.74 3.78 7.47
C SER A 102 25.77 4.65 8.28
N SER A 103 26.20 5.26 9.39
CA SER A 103 25.37 6.16 10.20
C SER A 103 24.69 7.29 9.39
N GLY A 104 25.34 7.82 8.34
CA GLY A 104 24.71 8.78 7.43
C GLY A 104 23.62 8.19 6.54
N LEU A 105 23.84 6.99 6.00
CA LEU A 105 22.85 6.25 5.20
C LEU A 105 21.68 5.77 6.07
N LEU A 106 21.96 5.28 7.27
CA LEU A 106 20.98 4.90 8.27
C LEU A 106 20.15 6.10 8.72
N ASN A 107 20.76 7.27 8.87
CA ASN A 107 20.02 8.51 9.15
C ASN A 107 19.16 8.93 7.95
N LEU A 108 19.62 8.74 6.71
CA LEU A 108 18.79 8.99 5.53
C LEU A 108 17.62 8.00 5.43
N PHE A 109 17.86 6.71 5.65
CA PHE A 109 16.80 5.70 5.74
C PHE A 109 15.83 6.02 6.87
N LYS A 110 16.34 6.40 8.05
CA LYS A 110 15.54 6.79 9.19
C LYS A 110 14.71 8.03 8.90
N ASN A 111 15.28 9.05 8.25
CA ASN A 111 14.56 10.26 7.85
C ASN A 111 13.50 9.97 6.78
N VAL A 112 13.78 9.09 5.81
CA VAL A 112 12.79 8.68 4.80
C VAL A 112 11.66 7.86 5.44
N ILE A 113 11.96 7.03 6.43
CA ILE A 113 10.97 6.28 7.19
C ILE A 113 10.15 7.24 8.09
N GLU A 114 10.79 8.17 8.80
CA GLU A 114 10.14 9.19 9.66
C GLU A 114 9.29 10.17 8.84
N ASP A 115 9.77 10.67 7.71
CA ASP A 115 9.04 11.59 6.82
C ASP A 115 7.83 10.90 6.17
N LYS A 116 7.99 9.61 5.81
CA LYS A 116 6.86 8.79 5.36
C LYS A 116 5.87 8.56 6.49
N GLN A 117 6.33 8.38 7.74
CA GLN A 117 5.49 8.31 8.94
C GLN A 117 4.74 9.64 9.19
N LEU A 118 5.35 10.78 8.86
CA LEU A 118 4.72 12.11 8.95
C LEU A 118 3.62 12.31 7.88
N LEU A 119 3.79 11.71 6.70
CA LEU A 119 2.74 11.63 5.66
C LEU A 119 1.63 10.62 6.04
N PHE A 120 1.92 9.66 6.91
CA PHE A 120 0.94 8.72 7.49
C PHE A 120 0.07 9.37 8.58
N ASP A 121 0.59 10.32 9.38
CA ASP A 121 -0.19 11.00 10.44
C ASP A 121 -1.23 12.00 9.87
N ILE A 122 -0.98 12.54 8.67
CA ILE A 122 -1.93 13.44 7.97
C ILE A 122 -3.13 12.67 7.40
N GLY A 123 -3.04 11.34 7.26
CA GLY A 123 -4.08 10.46 6.72
C GLY A 123 -5.15 9.99 7.72
N GLU A 124 -4.97 10.19 9.03
CA GLU A 124 -5.98 9.89 10.06
C GLU A 124 -7.07 10.97 10.21
N LEU A 125 -7.06 12.01 9.35
CA LEU A 125 -7.98 13.13 9.44
C LEU A 125 -8.84 13.31 8.19
N HIS A 126 -9.45 12.23 7.71
CA HIS A 126 -10.73 12.38 7.02
C HIS A 126 -11.60 11.12 7.14
N PHE A 127 -12.73 11.30 7.85
CA PHE A 127 -13.92 10.46 7.82
C PHE A 127 -14.40 10.15 6.39
#